data_AF-A0A2V8Y1F6-F1
#
_entry.id   AF-A0A2V8Y1F6-F1
#
_cell.length_a   1.000
_cell.length_b   1.000
_cell.length_c   1.000
_cell.angle_alpha   90.00
_cell.angle_beta   90.00
_cell.angle_gamma   90.00
#
_symmetry.space_group_name_H-M   'P 1'
#
loop_
_entity.id
_entity.type
_entity.pdbx_description
1 polymer ?
#
loop_
_entity_poly.entity_id
_entity_poly.type
_entity_poly.pdbx_seq_one_letter_code
_entity_poly.pdbx_strand_id
1 'polypeptide(L)'
;MEFLIFMVILYFLPTIAALALRRDDDVAGIFLVNFFLGWTIIGWCVALIWAAASQRSMEVSHVPVSSGRFCSHCGALSPYGARFCAACGRAV
;
A
#
# COMPACT_ATOMS: atom_id res chain seq x y z
N MET A 1 -33.97 -19.15 3.36
CA MET A 1 -32.75 -19.62 2.67
C MET A 1 -31.94 -18.42 2.16
N GLU A 2 -32.57 -17.51 1.41
CA GLU A 2 -31.89 -16.38 0.74
C GLU A 2 -31.34 -15.30 1.69
N PHE A 3 -32.02 -15.04 2.81
CA PHE A 3 -31.60 -14.02 3.78
C PHE A 3 -30.28 -14.36 4.49
N LEU A 4 -30.02 -15.65 4.71
CA LEU A 4 -28.78 -16.13 5.32
C LEU A 4 -27.58 -15.93 4.40
N ILE A 5 -27.77 -16.14 3.09
CA ILE A 5 -26.73 -15.94 2.08
C ILE A 5 -26.35 -14.46 2.00
N PHE A 6 -27.33 -13.56 2.03
CA PHE A 6 -27.09 -12.12 2.01
C PHE A 6 -26.32 -11.63 3.25
N MET A 7 -26.66 -12.14 4.42
CA MET A 7 -25.94 -11.88 5.68
C MET A 7 -24.48 -12.37 5.63
N VAL A 8 -24.24 -13.56 5.09
CA VAL A 8 -22.88 -14.12 4.94
C VAL A 8 -22.05 -13.30 3.95
N ILE A 9 -22.64 -12.82 2.85
CA ILE A 9 -21.94 -11.97 1.88
C ILE A 9 -21.57 -10.62 2.50
N LEU A 10 -22.47 -9.98 3.26
CA LEU A 10 -22.18 -8.73 3.97
C LEU A 10 -21.09 -8.91 5.05
N TYR A 11 -20.99 -10.10 5.63
CA TYR A 11 -19.99 -10.40 6.64
C TYR A 11 -18.57 -10.46 6.05
N PHE A 12 -18.44 -11.00 4.83
CA PHE A 12 -17.17 -11.05 4.09
C PHE A 12 -16.83 -9.77 3.33
N LEU A 13 -17.67 -8.73 3.40
CA LEU A 13 -17.45 -7.44 2.75
C LEU A 13 -16.08 -6.81 3.04
N PRO A 14 -15.53 -6.84 4.27
CA PRO A 14 -14.21 -6.27 4.56
C PRO A 14 -13.07 -7.02 3.83
N THR A 15 -13.19 -8.35 3.75
CA THR A 15 -12.23 -9.21 3.05
C THR A 15 -12.30 -8.99 1.53
N ILE A 16 -13.50 -8.85 0.98
CA ILE A 16 -13.72 -8.53 -0.44
C ILE A 16 -13.17 -7.14 -0.76
N ALA A 17 -13.40 -6.15 0.11
CA ALA A 17 -12.85 -4.81 -0.06
C ALA A 17 -11.32 -4.82 -0.06
N ALA A 18 -10.67 -5.58 0.83
CA ALA A 18 -9.22 -5.73 0.84
C ALA A 18 -8.67 -6.34 -0.46
N LEU A 19 -9.32 -7.39 -0.98
CA LEU A 19 -8.97 -8.06 -2.25
C LEU A 19 -9.21 -7.16 -3.47
N ALA A 20 -10.34 -6.44 -3.52
CA ALA A 20 -10.69 -5.55 -4.62
C ALA A 20 -9.72 -4.37 -4.74
N LEU A 21 -9.17 -3.90 -3.62
CA LEU A 21 -8.23 -2.78 -3.57
C LEU A 21 -6.76 -3.18 -3.82
N ARG A 22 -6.46 -4.47 -4.06
CA ARG A 22 -5.10 -5.00 -4.35
C ARG A 22 -4.06 -4.51 -3.32
N ARG A 23 -4.34 -4.70 -2.04
CA ARG A 23 -3.49 -4.33 -0.90
C ARG A 23 -2.79 -5.57 -0.34
N ASP A 24 -1.83 -6.11 -1.10
CA ASP A 24 -1.23 -7.43 -0.83
C ASP A 24 -0.62 -7.56 0.59
N ASP A 25 -0.08 -6.47 1.15
CA ASP A 25 0.56 -6.49 2.48
C ASP A 25 -0.44 -6.56 3.65
N ASP A 26 -1.63 -5.98 3.50
CA ASP A 26 -2.63 -5.87 4.59
C ASP A 26 -3.76 -6.92 4.50
N VAL A 27 -3.88 -7.62 3.37
CA VAL A 27 -4.94 -8.61 3.12
C VAL A 27 -4.93 -9.74 4.17
N ALA A 28 -3.75 -10.25 4.53
CA ALA A 28 -3.64 -11.33 5.52
C ALA A 28 -4.11 -10.87 6.92
N GLY A 29 -3.77 -9.65 7.32
CA GLY A 29 -4.20 -9.05 8.60
C GLY A 29 -5.71 -8.83 8.66
N ILE A 30 -6.28 -8.25 7.60
CA ILE A 30 -7.73 -8.02 7.50
C ILE A 30 -8.49 -9.35 7.50
N PHE A 31 -7.99 -10.38 6.81
CA PHE A 31 -8.57 -11.72 6.83
C PHE A 31 -8.52 -12.36 8.22
N LEU A 32 -7.40 -12.27 8.93
CA LEU A 32 -7.24 -12.79 10.29
C LEU A 32 -8.21 -12.11 11.26
N VAL A 33 -8.34 -10.78 11.21
CA VAL A 33 -9.31 -10.04 12.04
C VAL A 33 -10.74 -10.43 11.71
N ASN A 34 -11.07 -10.58 10.42
CA ASN A 34 -12.42 -11.00 10.01
C ASN A 34 -12.72 -12.45 10.43
N PHE A 35 -11.73 -13.35 10.39
CA PHE A 35 -11.90 -14.76 10.78
C PHE A 35 -12.04 -14.95 12.29
N PHE A 36 -11.16 -14.32 13.09
CA PHE A 36 -11.14 -14.50 14.55
C PHE A 36 -12.12 -13.57 15.29
N LEU A 37 -12.30 -12.34 14.81
CA LEU A 37 -13.12 -11.32 15.47
C LEU A 37 -14.32 -10.87 14.65
N GLY A 38 -14.55 -11.39 13.44
CA GLY A 38 -15.72 -11.00 12.63
C GLY A 38 -17.05 -11.27 13.33
N TRP A 39 -17.10 -12.22 14.27
CA TRP A 39 -18.32 -12.54 15.02
C TRP A 39 -18.72 -11.38 15.95
N THR A 40 -17.81 -10.44 16.18
CA THR A 40 -18.07 -9.19 16.90
C THR A 40 -18.28 -8.07 15.89
N ILE A 41 -19.33 -7.28 16.10
CA ILE A 41 -19.55 -6.03 15.33
C ILE A 41 -18.30 -5.14 15.38
N ILE A 42 -17.59 -5.15 16.51
CA ILE A 42 -16.35 -4.38 16.72
C ILE A 42 -15.23 -4.87 15.79
N GLY A 43 -14.98 -6.17 15.72
CA GLY A 43 -13.98 -6.75 14.81
C GLY A 43 -14.28 -6.49 13.34
N TRP A 44 -15.57 -6.52 12.97
CA TRP A 44 -16.01 -6.13 11.64
C TRP A 44 -15.73 -4.64 11.34
N CYS A 45 -16.04 -3.74 12.28
CA CYS A 45 -15.71 -2.32 12.15
C CYS A 45 -14.20 -2.06 12.05
N VAL A 46 -13.39 -2.73 12.87
CA VAL A 46 -11.91 -2.62 12.82
C VAL A 46 -11.37 -3.11 11.48
N ALA A 47 -11.87 -4.25 10.98
CA ALA A 47 -11.47 -4.77 9.67
C ALA A 47 -11.84 -3.80 8.53
N LEU A 48 -13.00 -3.13 8.60
CA LEU A 48 -13.38 -2.11 7.63
C LEU A 48 -12.52 -0.85 7.72
N ILE A 49 -12.27 -0.36 8.93
CA ILE A 49 -11.42 0.82 9.13
C ILE A 49 -10.02 0.52 8.63
N TRP A 50 -9.47 -0.67 8.91
CA TRP A 50 -8.16 -1.08 8.39
C TRP A 50 -8.18 -1.21 6.86
N ALA A 51 -9.21 -1.86 6.31
CA ALA A 51 -9.40 -1.97 4.86
C ALA A 51 -9.56 -0.61 4.17
N ALA A 52 -10.07 0.43 4.84
CA ALA A 52 -10.14 1.80 4.32
C ALA A 52 -8.82 2.57 4.56
N ALA A 53 -8.27 2.50 5.77
CA ALA A 53 -7.17 3.31 6.25
C ALA A 53 -5.77 2.82 5.86
N SER A 54 -5.63 1.60 5.31
CA SER A 54 -4.30 1.16 4.88
C SER A 54 -3.73 2.17 3.86
N GLN A 55 -2.61 2.74 4.26
CA GLN A 55 -1.90 3.74 3.49
C GLN A 55 -1.06 2.97 2.48
N ARG A 56 -0.97 3.47 1.24
CA ARG A 56 0.01 2.93 0.31
C ARG A 56 1.36 3.21 0.96
N SER A 57 2.03 2.18 1.46
CA SER A 57 3.43 2.29 1.88
C SER A 57 4.16 2.87 0.68
N MET A 58 4.49 4.16 0.79
CA MET A 58 5.24 4.84 -0.23
C MET A 58 6.62 4.21 -0.13
N GLU A 59 6.90 3.25 -1.01
CA GLU A 59 8.18 2.58 -1.06
C GLU A 59 9.23 3.66 -1.31
N VAL A 60 9.91 4.07 -0.24
CA VAL A 60 11.02 5.02 -0.32
C VAL A 60 12.12 4.25 -1.03
N SER A 61 12.35 4.60 -2.29
CA SER A 61 13.46 4.06 -3.07
C SER A 61 14.76 4.44 -2.37
N HIS A 62 15.38 3.47 -1.71
CA HIS A 62 16.66 3.62 -1.06
C HIS A 62 17.73 3.53 -2.16
N VAL A 63 18.39 4.65 -2.40
CA VAL A 63 19.49 4.71 -3.35
C VAL A 63 20.80 4.73 -2.55
N PRO A 64 21.78 3.85 -2.84
CA PRO A 64 23.03 3.86 -2.10
C PRO A 64 23.73 5.21 -2.28
N VAL A 65 24.35 5.74 -1.21
CA VAL A 65 25.04 7.04 -1.24
C VAL A 65 26.14 7.09 -2.32
N SER A 66 26.67 5.93 -2.72
CA SER A 66 27.66 5.79 -3.80
C SER A 66 27.12 5.92 -5.22
N SER A 67 25.80 5.92 -5.41
CA SER A 67 25.16 5.96 -6.73
C SER A 67 25.32 7.29 -7.48
N GLY A 68 25.83 8.34 -6.81
CA GLY A 68 26.24 9.59 -7.44
C GLY A 68 25.67 10.82 -6.73
N ARG A 69 25.34 11.87 -7.50
CA ARG A 69 24.82 13.13 -6.96
C ARG A 69 23.41 13.41 -7.48
N PHE A 70 22.57 14.00 -6.66
CA PHE A 70 21.28 14.54 -7.10
C PHE A 70 21.47 15.88 -7.80
N CYS A 71 20.80 16.08 -8.94
CA CYS A 71 20.82 17.35 -9.64
C CYS A 71 20.06 18.44 -8.83
N SER A 72 20.69 19.60 -8.60
CA SER A 72 20.08 20.71 -7.87
C SER A 72 18.89 21.39 -8.57
N HIS A 73 18.71 21.12 -9.86
CA HIS A 73 17.63 21.71 -10.66
C HIS A 73 16.43 20.78 -10.81
N CYS A 74 16.65 19.52 -11.22
CA CYS A 74 15.55 18.60 -11.51
C CYS A 74 15.41 17.44 -10.51
N GLY A 75 16.31 17.31 -9.53
CA GLY A 75 16.27 16.25 -8.53
C GLY A 75 16.61 14.84 -9.06
N ALA A 76 16.94 14.70 -10.34
CA ALA A 76 17.32 13.41 -10.91
C ALA A 76 18.67 12.94 -10.34
N LEU A 77 18.78 11.64 -10.07
CA LEU A 77 20.03 11.01 -9.67
C LEU A 77 20.94 10.90 -10.90
N SER A 78 22.16 11.42 -10.77
CA SER A 78 23.19 11.31 -11.78
C SER A 78 24.26 10.31 -11.33
N PRO A 79 24.69 9.37 -12.19
CA PRO A 79 25.67 8.36 -11.81
C PRO A 79 27.03 8.99 -11.46
N TYR A 80 27.84 8.27 -10.68
CA TYR A 80 29.17 8.72 -10.29
C TYR A 80 30.02 9.09 -11.52
N GLY A 81 30.63 10.28 -11.51
CA GLY A 81 31.47 10.78 -12.60
C GLY A 81 30.71 11.50 -13.73
N ALA A 82 29.38 11.56 -13.70
CA ALA A 82 28.61 12.35 -14.65
C ALA A 82 28.86 13.86 -14.46
N ARG A 83 29.22 14.55 -15.55
CA ARG A 83 29.42 16.00 -15.57
C ARG A 83 28.13 16.78 -15.86
N PHE A 84 27.13 16.11 -16.46
CA PHE A 84 25.84 16.68 -16.84
C PHE A 84 24.70 15.72 -16.48
N CYS A 85 23.53 16.29 -16.18
CA CYS A 85 22.33 15.55 -15.83
C CYS A 85 21.66 15.02 -17.11
N ALA A 86 21.40 13.72 -17.16
CA ALA A 86 20.73 13.10 -18.32
C ALA A 86 19.27 13.58 -18.51
N ALA A 87 18.62 14.09 -17.45
CA ALA A 87 17.23 14.55 -17.51
C ALA A 87 17.08 16.01 -17.94
N CYS A 88 17.92 16.92 -17.43
CA CYS A 88 17.79 18.37 -17.69
C CYS A 88 18.98 19.00 -18.44
N GLY A 89 20.06 18.26 -18.69
CA GLY A 89 21.24 18.74 -19.42
C GLY A 89 22.17 19.69 -18.65
N ARG A 90 21.83 20.09 -17.41
CA ARG A 90 22.66 20.98 -16.58
C ARG A 90 23.84 20.22 -15.96
N ALA A 91 24.92 20.93 -15.61
CA ALA A 91 26.01 20.37 -14.82
C ALA A 91 25.55 19.93 -13.41
N VAL A 92 26.11 18.83 -12.90
CA VAL A 92 25.73 18.17 -11.62
C VAL A 92 26.90 17.96 -10.67
#